data_AF-I1CMH7-F1
#
_entry.id   AF-I1CMH7-F1
#
_cell.length_a   1.000
_cell.length_b   1.000
_cell.length_c   1.000
_cell.angle_alpha   90.00
_cell.angle_beta   90.00
_cell.angle_gamma   90.00
#
_symmetry.space_group_name_H-M   'P 1'
#
loop_
_entity.id
_entity.type
_entity.pdbx_description
1 polymer ?
#
loop_
_entity_poly.entity_id
_entity_poly.type
_entity_poly.pdbx_seq_one_letter_code
_entity_poly.pdbx_strand_id
1 'polypeptide(L)'
;MVGKILHTLKYIEALQTANYPIPQHYIRFFGGEIIFECIYLLKNGEYIKRKYFTITCPTTCEELILFVKKIPRLLNWKQIIIMQTKQMLDYDE
;
A
#
# COMPACT_ATOMS: atom_id res chain seq x y z
N MET A 1 16.56 -21.30 4.98
CA MET A 1 15.89 -20.60 6.10
C MET A 1 16.66 -19.35 6.53
N VAL A 2 18.00 -19.40 6.59
CA VAL A 2 18.90 -18.28 6.98
C VAL A 2 18.78 -17.02 6.10
N GLY A 3 18.59 -17.16 4.78
CA GLY A 3 18.46 -16.02 3.86
C GLY A 3 17.24 -15.12 4.11
N LYS A 4 16.14 -15.67 4.65
CA LYS A 4 14.95 -14.89 5.01
C LYS A 4 15.21 -14.02 6.24
N ILE A 5 15.92 -14.56 7.24
CA ILE A 5 16.28 -13.85 8.47
C ILE A 5 17.22 -12.67 8.17
N LEU A 6 18.22 -12.87 7.31
CA LEU A 6 19.13 -11.79 6.88
C LEU A 6 18.39 -10.67 6.14
N HIS A 7 17.42 -11.01 5.29
CA HIS A 7 16.56 -10.02 4.62
C HIS A 7 15.69 -9.25 5.63
N THR A 8 15.15 -9.93 6.64
CA THR A 8 14.37 -9.30 7.70
C THR A 8 15.23 -8.36 8.56
N LEU A 9 16.46 -8.75 8.90
CA LEU A 9 17.38 -7.91 9.68
C LEU A 9 17.78 -6.64 8.90
N LYS A 10 18.16 -6.77 7.63
CA LYS A 10 18.44 -5.62 6.76
C LYS A 10 17.23 -4.70 6.60
N TYR A 11 16.04 -5.28 6.48
CA TYR A 11 14.80 -4.51 6.44
C TYR A 11 14.57 -3.74 7.74
N ILE A 12 14.80 -4.36 8.90
CA ILE A 12 14.68 -3.70 10.21
C ILE A 12 15.68 -2.56 10.37
N GLU A 13 16.94 -2.75 10.00
CA GLU A 13 17.96 -1.69 10.02
C GLU A 13 17.60 -0.53 9.09
N ALA A 14 17.10 -0.83 7.88
CA ALA A 14 16.62 0.19 6.93
C ALA A 14 15.41 0.97 7.47
N LEU A 15 14.51 0.32 8.23
CA LEU A 15 13.40 1.01 8.90
C LEU A 15 13.88 1.97 10.00
N GLN A 16 15.01 1.68 10.65
CA GLN A 16 15.60 2.54 11.68
C GLN A 16 16.25 3.80 11.10
N THR A 17 16.80 3.70 9.88
CA THR A 17 17.41 4.83 9.15
C THR A 17 16.43 5.59 8.26
N ALA A 18 15.24 5.03 8.00
CA ALA A 18 14.25 5.63 7.12
C ALA A 18 13.70 6.97 7.63
N ASN A 19 13.46 7.89 6.70
CA ASN A 19 12.66 9.08 6.95
C ASN A 19 11.19 8.68 7.16
N TYR A 20 10.78 8.58 8.42
CA TYR A 20 9.39 8.37 8.81
C TYR A 20 8.49 9.52 8.35
N PRO A 21 7.21 9.25 8.03
CA PRO A 21 6.53 7.96 8.16
C PRO A 21 6.81 7.01 6.99
N ILE A 22 6.85 5.70 7.27
CA ILE A 22 7.12 4.65 6.27
C ILE A 22 5.78 4.12 5.76
N PRO A 23 5.35 4.45 4.51
CA PRO A 23 4.10 3.98 3.96
C PRO A 23 4.21 2.52 3.48
N GLN A 24 3.27 1.69 3.92
CA GLN A 24 3.06 0.33 3.42
C GLN A 24 1.68 0.24 2.80
N HIS A 25 1.64 0.21 1.47
CA HIS A 25 0.39 0.06 0.71
C HIS A 25 0.01 -1.41 0.57
N TYR A 26 -1.26 -1.73 0.79
CA TYR A 26 -1.78 -3.08 0.62
C TYR A 26 -3.25 -3.07 0.17
N ILE A 27 -3.65 -4.19 -0.41
CA ILE A 27 -5.02 -4.43 -0.86
C ILE A 27 -5.59 -5.54 0.00
N ARG A 28 -6.76 -5.31 0.58
CA ARG A 28 -7.47 -6.27 1.44
C ARG A 28 -8.79 -6.66 0.81
N PHE A 29 -9.09 -7.96 0.81
CA PHE A 29 -10.38 -8.51 0.41
C PHE A 29 -11.19 -8.84 1.67
N PHE A 30 -12.39 -8.28 1.80
CA PHE A 30 -13.25 -8.55 2.96
C PHE A 30 -14.71 -8.24 2.64
N GLY A 31 -15.63 -9.15 2.97
CA GLY A 31 -17.07 -8.91 2.82
C GLY A 31 -17.52 -8.60 1.38
N GLY A 32 -16.89 -9.21 0.37
CA GLY A 32 -17.18 -8.91 -1.04
C GLY A 32 -16.61 -7.58 -1.53
N GLU A 33 -15.80 -6.90 -0.72
CA GLU A 33 -15.15 -5.65 -1.07
C GLU A 33 -13.64 -5.80 -1.25
N ILE A 34 -13.11 -5.02 -2.20
CA ILE A 34 -11.68 -4.80 -2.43
C ILE A 34 -11.32 -3.43 -1.85
N ILE A 35 -10.47 -3.42 -0.83
CA ILE A 35 -10.17 -2.24 -0.04
C ILE A 35 -8.70 -1.88 -0.22
N PHE A 36 -8.45 -0.65 -0.66
CA PHE A 36 -7.13 -0.11 -0.95
C PHE A 36 -6.69 0.74 0.24
N GLU A 37 -5.67 0.30 0.97
CA GLU A 37 -5.27 0.88 2.25
C GLU A 37 -3.75 1.11 2.30
N CYS A 38 -3.32 1.97 3.22
CA CYS A 38 -1.93 2.16 3.59
C CYS A 38 -1.79 2.20 5.11
N ILE A 39 -0.71 1.63 5.61
CA ILE A 39 -0.25 1.80 6.99
C ILE A 39 1.00 2.68 6.97
N TYR A 40 0.98 3.74 7.75
CA TYR A 40 2.13 4.58 8.02
C TYR A 40 2.69 4.21 9.38
N LEU A 41 3.91 3.70 9.43
CA LEU A 41 4.61 3.52 10.70
C LEU A 41 5.20 4.87 11.13
N LEU A 42 5.02 5.25 12.41
CA LEU A 42 5.58 6.45 13.02
C LEU A 42 6.84 6.13 13.84
N LYS A 43 7.65 7.15 14.15
CA LYS A 43 8.90 6.99 14.92
C LYS A 43 8.69 6.40 16.31
N ASN A 44 7.54 6.67 16.92
CA ASN A 44 7.17 6.20 18.26
C ASN A 44 6.58 4.77 18.27
N GLY A 45 6.58 4.07 17.14
CA GLY A 45 6.01 2.72 17.01
C GLY A 45 4.50 2.67 16.83
N GLU A 46 3.81 3.82 16.85
CA GLU A 46 2.41 3.91 16.48
C GLU A 46 2.25 3.76 14.96
N TYR A 47 1.05 3.38 14.53
CA TYR A 47 0.72 3.29 13.12
C TYR A 47 -0.57 4.05 12.79
N ILE A 48 -0.56 4.74 11.65
CA ILE A 48 -1.76 5.37 11.09
C ILE A 48 -2.24 4.49 9.94
N LYS A 49 -3.49 4.02 10.02
CA LYS A 49 -4.15 3.33 8.92
C LYS A 49 -4.97 4.32 8.10
N ARG A 50 -4.72 4.37 6.79
CA ARG A 50 -5.48 5.17 5.82
C ARG A 50 -6.17 4.26 4.83
N LYS A 51 -7.49 4.42 4.68
CA LYS A 51 -8.28 3.80 3.60
C LYS A 51 -8.41 4.80 2.45
N TYR A 52 -7.97 4.45 1.24
CA TYR A 52 -8.06 5.32 0.07
C TYR A 52 -9.42 5.21 -0.63
N PHE A 53 -9.84 3.99 -0.90
CA PHE A 53 -11.15 3.68 -1.47
C PHE A 53 -11.46 2.20 -1.36
N THR A 54 -12.75 1.92 -1.58
CA THR A 54 -13.28 0.57 -1.69
C THR A 54 -13.91 0.40 -3.08
N ILE A 55 -13.82 -0.82 -3.58
CA ILE A 55 -14.55 -1.29 -4.76
C ILE A 55 -15.29 -2.55 -4.36
N THR A 56 -16.59 -2.60 -4.60
CA THR A 56 -17.37 -3.82 -4.44
C THR A 56 -17.00 -4.80 -5.56
N CYS A 57 -16.79 -6.07 -5.22
CA CYS A 57 -16.62 -7.12 -6.20
C CYS A 57 -17.93 -7.27 -6.99
N PRO A 58 -17.92 -7.07 -8.32
CA PRO A 58 -19.15 -7.09 -9.08
C PRO A 58 -19.73 -8.49 -9.15
N THR A 59 -20.99 -8.62 -8.76
CA THR A 59 -21.81 -9.84 -8.85
C THR A 59 -22.93 -9.71 -9.89
N THR A 60 -23.20 -8.49 -10.37
CA THR A 60 -24.15 -8.21 -11.45
C THR A 60 -23.52 -7.41 -12.59
N CYS A 61 -24.18 -7.38 -13.76
CA CYS A 61 -23.73 -6.58 -14.91
C CYS A 61 -23.68 -5.08 -14.59
N GLU A 62 -24.62 -4.58 -13.79
CA GLU A 62 -24.66 -3.17 -13.37
C GLU A 62 -23.47 -2.84 -12.46
N GLU A 63 -23.17 -3.72 -11.51
CA GLU A 63 -21.99 -3.59 -10.65
C GLU A 63 -20.68 -3.66 -11.45
N LEU A 64 -20.63 -4.48 -12.50
CA LEU A 64 -19.49 -4.56 -13.41
C LEU A 64 -19.26 -3.23 -14.15
N ILE A 65 -20.34 -2.58 -14.61
CA ILE A 65 -20.24 -1.25 -15.24
C ILE A 65 -19.71 -0.22 -14.23
N LEU A 66 -20.18 -0.27 -12.98
CA LEU A 66 -19.69 0.60 -11.90
C LEU A 66 -18.22 0.32 -11.57
N PHE A 67 -17.80 -0.95 -11.57
CA PHE A 67 -16.41 -1.36 -11.38
C PHE A 67 -15.51 -0.77 -12.47
N VAL A 68 -15.90 -0.89 -13.75
CA VAL A 68 -15.14 -0.36 -14.89
C VAL A 68 -14.96 1.16 -14.76
N LYS A 69 -15.98 1.88 -14.30
CA LYS A 69 -15.89 3.33 -14.03
C LYS A 69 -14.87 3.69 -12.94
N LYS A 70 -14.43 2.75 -12.09
CA LYS A 70 -13.39 2.96 -11.07
C LYS A 70 -11.97 2.73 -11.58
N ILE A 71 -11.78 2.18 -12.79
CA ILE A 71 -10.45 1.92 -13.38
C ILE A 71 -9.53 3.15 -13.35
N PRO A 72 -9.97 4.37 -13.71
CA PRO A 72 -9.10 5.55 -13.64
C PRO A 72 -8.55 5.80 -12.23
N ARG A 73 -9.37 5.58 -11.18
CA ARG A 73 -8.95 5.75 -9.78
C ARG A 73 -7.94 4.68 -9.36
N LEU A 74 -8.09 3.45 -9.85
CA LEU A 74 -7.12 2.36 -9.64
C LEU A 74 -5.76 2.70 -10.27
N LEU A 75 -5.76 3.19 -11.50
CA LEU A 75 -4.54 3.59 -12.20
C LEU A 75 -3.85 4.76 -11.50
N ASN A 76 -4.60 5.77 -11.05
CA ASN A 76 -4.05 6.88 -10.28
C ASN A 76 -3.42 6.41 -8.95
N TRP A 77 -4.08 5.51 -8.23
CA TRP A 77 -3.52 4.93 -7.00
C TRP A 77 -2.21 4.18 -7.25
N LYS A 78 -2.15 3.37 -8.31
CA LYS A 78 -0.91 2.72 -8.75
C LYS A 78 0.21 3.72 -9.02
N GLN A 79 -0.09 4.81 -9.73
CA GLN A 79 0.90 5.86 -10.02
C GLN A 79 1.43 6.53 -8.74
N ILE A 80 0.55 6.82 -7.78
CA ILE A 80 0.94 7.39 -6.48
C ILE A 80 1.91 6.47 -5.74
N ILE A 81 1.65 5.15 -5.72
CA ILE A 81 2.56 4.19 -5.09
C ILE A 81 3.92 4.20 -5.77
N ILE A 82 3.94 4.13 -7.11
CA ILE A 82 5.20 4.15 -7.87
C ILE A 82 6.01 5.40 -7.57
N MET A 83 5.37 6.58 -7.54
CA MET A 83 6.03 7.83 -7.21
C MET A 83 6.59 7.83 -5.79
N GLN A 84 5.81 7.36 -4.81
CA GLN A 84 6.26 7.26 -3.43
C GLN A 84 7.42 6.28 -3.26
N THR A 85 7.36 5.12 -3.91
CA THR A 85 8.45 4.14 -3.89
C THR A 85 9.72 4.71 -4.54
N LYS A 86 9.61 5.41 -5.67
CA LYS A 86 10.77 6.08 -6.30
C LYS A 86 11.39 7.12 -5.38
N GLN A 87 10.57 8.00 -4.79
CA GLN A 87 11.07 8.98 -3.84
C GLN A 87 11.84 8.31 -2.70
N MET A 88 11.33 7.22 -2.13
CA MET A 88 12.02 6.51 -1.06
C MET A 88 13.35 5.89 -1.50
N LEU A 89 13.47 5.43 -2.74
CA LEU A 89 14.72 4.88 -3.28
C LEU A 89 15.73 5.97 -3.67
N ASP A 90 15.26 7.13 -4.16
CA ASP A 90 16.11 8.27 -4.52
C ASP A 90 16.71 8.97 -3.26
N TYR A 91 16.18 8.69 -2.06
CA TYR A 91 16.75 9.16 -0.78
C TYR A 91 17.92 8.31 -0.26
N ASP A 92 18.19 7.16 -0.88
CA ASP A 92 19.26 6.23 -0.48
C ASP A 92 20.58 6.43 -1.28
N GLU A 93 20.66 7.44 -2.16
CA GLU A 93 21.90 7.92 -2.86
C GLU A 93 22.45 9.21 -2.23
#